data_AF-A0A7C2PMT5-F1
#
_entry.id   AF-A0A7C2PMT5-F1
#
_cell.length_a   1.000
_cell.length_b   1.000
_cell.length_c   1.000
_cell.angle_alpha   90.00
_cell.angle_beta   90.00
_cell.angle_gamma   90.00
#
_symmetry.space_group_name_H-M   'P 1'
#
loop_
_entity.id
_entity.type
_entity.pdbx_description
1 polymer ?
#
loop_
_entity_poly.entity_id
_entity_poly.type
_entity_poly.pdbx_seq_one_letter_code
_entity_poly.pdbx_strand_id
1 'polypeptide(L)'
;MYALHPATVHIPIGLLLASSLFTFIALRTGRMQWEQSSFHCLIFGLLGAVIAMVSGLIDAARQVTSPQIAPDDPVIMWINGHAAASLAATLCYGRVWLMRRRQPGLLTDSTQRNAYLGWHVAGIVLLVLGGWLGGRLVFEFNLGRL
;
A
#
# COMPACT_ATOMS: atom_id res chain seq x y z
N MET A 1 20.50 14.06 6.07
CA MET A 1 20.57 12.72 5.42
C MET A 1 19.28 12.53 4.64
N TYR A 2 19.35 11.96 3.44
CA TYR A 2 18.19 11.79 2.56
C TYR A 2 17.12 10.89 3.20
N ALA A 3 15.85 11.31 3.13
CA ALA A 3 14.73 10.43 3.46
C ALA A 3 14.60 9.37 2.36
N LEU A 4 14.75 8.11 2.75
CA LEU A 4 14.70 6.99 1.81
C LEU A 4 13.26 6.64 1.47
N HIS A 5 12.35 6.86 2.41
CA HIS A 5 10.95 6.43 2.30
C HIS A 5 10.20 7.07 1.11
N PRO A 6 10.28 8.39 0.84
CA PRO A 6 9.58 8.98 -0.31
C PRO A 6 9.98 8.38 -1.66
N ALA A 7 11.22 7.90 -1.80
CA ALA A 7 11.69 7.27 -3.03
C ALA A 7 11.22 5.82 -3.18
N THR A 8 11.03 5.09 -2.08
CA THR A 8 10.69 3.66 -2.09
C THR A 8 9.19 3.38 -2.23
N VAL A 9 8.32 4.37 -2.01
CA VAL A 9 6.86 4.17 -2.01
C VAL A 9 6.22 4.11 -3.39
N HIS A 10 6.81 4.75 -4.41
CA HIS A 10 6.13 4.88 -5.71
C HIS A 10 5.92 3.55 -6.44
N ILE A 11 6.95 2.71 -6.47
CA ILE A 11 6.90 1.39 -7.12
C ILE A 11 5.83 0.49 -6.52
N PRO A 12 5.79 0.23 -5.19
CA PRO A 12 4.75 -0.62 -4.62
C PRO A 12 3.35 -0.04 -4.79
N ILE A 13 3.15 1.27 -4.66
CA ILE A 13 1.84 1.91 -4.91
C ILE A 13 1.38 1.61 -6.34
N GLY A 14 2.24 1.88 -7.33
CA GLY A 14 1.91 1.64 -8.75
C GLY A 14 1.58 0.17 -9.03
N LEU A 15 2.37 -0.77 -8.49
CA LEU A 15 2.15 -2.20 -8.68
C LEU A 15 0.87 -2.71 -8.01
N LEU A 16 0.54 -2.26 -6.80
CA LEU A 16 -0.69 -2.69 -6.11
C LEU A 16 -1.96 -2.12 -6.77
N LEU A 17 -1.89 -0.87 -7.25
CA LEU A 17 -2.97 -0.29 -8.05
C LEU A 17 -3.11 -1.00 -9.41
N ALA A 18 -2.00 -1.28 -10.09
CA ALA A 18 -1.99 -2.04 -11.35
C ALA A 18 -2.55 -3.46 -11.16
N SER A 19 -2.21 -4.13 -10.05
CA SER A 19 -2.80 -5.43 -9.70
C SER A 19 -4.32 -5.36 -9.64
N SER A 20 -4.85 -4.32 -9.00
CA SER A 20 -6.30 -4.11 -8.87
C SER A 20 -6.94 -3.82 -10.24
N LEU A 21 -6.32 -2.95 -11.04
CA LEU A 21 -6.77 -2.65 -12.39
C LEU A 21 -6.81 -3.90 -13.27
N PHE A 22 -5.74 -4.68 -13.29
CA PHE A 22 -5.66 -5.92 -14.07
C PHE A 22 -6.65 -6.98 -13.57
N THR A 23 -6.93 -7.05 -12.27
CA THR A 23 -8.02 -7.87 -11.73
C THR A 23 -9.37 -7.48 -12.36
N PHE A 24 -9.70 -6.18 -12.40
CA PHE A 24 -10.95 -5.72 -13.02
C PHE A 24 -11.01 -6.03 -14.51
N ILE A 25 -9.91 -5.84 -15.24
CA ILE A 25 -9.84 -6.15 -16.67
C ILE A 25 -9.97 -7.67 -16.90
N ALA A 26 -9.32 -8.50 -16.09
CA ALA A 26 -9.43 -9.96 -16.17
C ALA A 26 -10.88 -10.42 -16.00
N LEU A 27 -11.60 -9.85 -15.03
CA LEU A 27 -13.02 -10.15 -14.80
C LEU A 27 -13.93 -9.74 -15.95
N ARG A 28 -13.64 -8.62 -16.63
CA ARG A 28 -14.43 -8.14 -17.78
C ARG A 28 -14.13 -8.92 -19.06
N THR A 29 -12.89 -9.33 -19.25
CA THR A 29 -12.42 -9.93 -20.51
C THR A 29 -12.34 -11.46 -20.49
N GLY A 30 -12.29 -12.07 -19.30
CA GLY A 30 -12.07 -13.50 -19.10
C GLY A 30 -10.68 -14.00 -19.53
N ARG A 31 -9.74 -13.10 -19.86
CA ARG A 31 -8.43 -13.48 -20.38
C ARG A 31 -7.43 -13.75 -19.25
N MET A 32 -6.85 -14.95 -19.28
CA MET A 32 -5.85 -15.42 -18.31
C MET A 32 -4.63 -14.50 -18.19
N GLN A 33 -4.21 -13.84 -19.28
CA GLN A 33 -3.02 -12.97 -19.29
C GLN A 33 -3.16 -11.80 -18.31
N TRP A 34 -4.34 -11.18 -18.23
CA TRP A 34 -4.59 -10.09 -17.28
C TRP A 34 -4.58 -10.59 -15.84
N GLU A 35 -5.09 -11.80 -15.61
CA GLU A 35 -5.07 -12.41 -14.29
C GLU A 35 -3.63 -12.71 -13.82
N GLN A 36 -2.79 -13.20 -14.74
CA GLN A 36 -1.36 -13.43 -14.50
C GLN A 36 -0.65 -12.10 -14.22
N SER A 37 -0.85 -11.06 -15.04
CA SER A 37 -0.27 -9.74 -14.79
C SER A 37 -0.70 -9.18 -13.43
N SER A 38 -1.99 -9.29 -13.08
CA SER A 38 -2.50 -8.92 -11.75
C SER A 38 -1.74 -9.63 -10.62
N PHE A 39 -1.46 -10.92 -10.79
CA PHE A 39 -0.75 -11.73 -9.79
C PHE A 39 0.68 -11.23 -9.57
N HIS A 40 1.44 -11.04 -10.66
CA HIS A 40 2.83 -10.61 -10.55
C HIS A 40 2.92 -9.21 -9.94
N CYS A 41 2.04 -8.30 -10.37
CA CYS A 41 1.92 -6.97 -9.77
C CYS A 41 1.60 -7.04 -8.28
N LEU A 42 0.72 -7.96 -7.85
CA LEU A 42 0.40 -8.15 -6.44
C LEU A 42 1.63 -8.58 -5.62
N ILE A 43 2.36 -9.59 -6.11
CA ILE A 43 3.54 -10.13 -5.42
C ILE A 43 4.63 -9.07 -5.31
N PHE A 44 5.03 -8.47 -6.43
CA PHE A 44 6.09 -7.45 -6.43
C PHE A 44 5.66 -6.18 -5.70
N GLY A 45 4.39 -5.80 -5.78
CA GLY A 45 3.82 -4.70 -5.02
C GLY A 45 3.88 -4.94 -3.50
N LEU A 46 3.54 -6.14 -3.03
CA LEU A 46 3.66 -6.51 -1.62
C LEU A 46 5.11 -6.55 -1.14
N LEU A 47 6.03 -7.11 -1.94
CA LEU A 47 7.46 -7.10 -1.61
C LEU A 47 8.01 -5.66 -1.53
N GLY A 48 7.65 -4.81 -2.49
CA GLY A 48 8.01 -3.39 -2.46
C GLY A 48 7.40 -2.67 -1.26
N ALA A 49 6.18 -3.01 -0.86
CA ALA A 49 5.52 -2.42 0.31
C ALA A 49 6.27 -2.74 1.61
N VAL A 50 6.83 -3.95 1.74
CA VAL A 50 7.70 -4.29 2.87
C VAL A 50 8.94 -3.40 2.90
N ILE A 51 9.61 -3.21 1.76
CA ILE A 51 10.78 -2.32 1.65
C ILE A 51 10.40 -0.88 2.02
N ALA A 52 9.27 -0.39 1.51
CA ALA A 52 8.75 0.93 1.82
C ALA A 52 8.46 1.10 3.33
N MET A 53 7.79 0.13 3.96
CA MET A 53 7.53 0.15 5.41
C MET A 53 8.82 0.15 6.23
N VAL A 54 9.81 -0.66 5.88
CA VAL A 54 11.11 -0.69 6.58
C VAL A 54 11.81 0.66 6.47
N SER A 55 11.88 1.24 5.27
CA SER A 55 12.47 2.58 5.09
C SER A 55 11.70 3.66 5.84
N GLY A 56 10.37 3.60 5.89
CA GLY A 56 9.53 4.53 6.65
C GLY A 56 9.74 4.41 8.16
N LEU A 57 9.91 3.19 8.68
CA LEU A 57 10.21 2.95 10.09
C LEU A 57 11.59 3.49 10.47
N ILE A 58 12.59 3.34 9.60
CA ILE A 58 13.94 3.92 9.80
C ILE A 58 13.84 5.45 9.84
N ASP A 59 13.13 6.07 8.90
CA ASP A 59 12.95 7.52 8.85
C ASP A 59 12.16 8.04 10.07
N ALA A 60 11.13 7.31 10.53
CA ALA A 60 10.37 7.64 11.73
C ALA A 60 11.20 7.50 13.01
N ALA A 61 11.97 6.42 13.16
CA ALA A 61 12.84 6.21 14.33
C ALA A 61 13.86 7.35 14.46
N ARG A 62 14.46 7.77 13.35
CA ARG A 62 15.39 8.92 13.31
C ARG A 62 14.72 10.22 13.76
N GLN A 63 13.50 10.46 13.31
CA GLN A 63 12.71 11.64 13.68
C GLN A 63 12.39 11.66 15.19
N VAL A 64 11.94 10.53 15.75
CA VAL A 64 11.61 10.42 17.19
C VAL A 64 12.84 10.56 18.09
N THR A 65 14.01 10.12 17.62
CA THR A 65 15.28 10.33 18.36
C THR A 65 15.87 11.73 18.18
N SER A 66 15.31 12.55 17.29
CA SER A 66 15.80 13.90 17.03
C SER A 66 15.23 14.91 18.05
N PRO A 67 16.01 15.88 18.55
CA PRO A 67 15.51 16.92 19.46
C PRO A 67 14.47 17.86 18.85
N GLN A 68 14.19 17.74 17.54
CA GLN A 68 13.40 18.69 16.76
C GLN A 68 11.88 18.47 16.87
N ILE A 69 11.45 17.27 17.24
CA ILE A 69 10.04 16.91 17.35
C ILE A 69 9.77 16.53 18.80
N ALA A 70 8.95 17.33 19.48
CA ALA A 70 8.53 17.00 20.83
C ALA A 70 7.61 15.77 20.81
N PRO A 71 7.61 14.91 21.85
CA PRO A 71 6.76 13.72 21.89
C PRO A 71 5.26 14.01 21.77
N ASP A 72 4.83 15.21 22.13
CA ASP A 72 3.46 15.73 22.10
C ASP A 72 3.16 16.58 20.85
N ASP A 73 4.10 16.64 19.89
CA ASP A 73 3.90 17.40 18.66
C ASP A 73 2.72 16.82 17.84
N PRO A 74 1.75 17.66 17.42
CA PRO A 74 0.60 17.21 16.64
C PRO A 74 0.97 16.51 15.33
N VAL A 75 2.19 16.72 14.80
CA VAL A 75 2.69 16.01 13.61
C VAL A 75 2.76 14.49 13.81
N ILE A 76 2.97 14.01 15.04
CA ILE A 76 3.03 12.58 15.38
C ILE A 76 1.73 11.87 15.01
N MET A 77 0.58 12.52 15.18
CA MET A 77 -0.71 11.97 14.78
C MET A 77 -0.79 11.74 13.26
N TRP A 78 -0.24 12.66 12.46
CA TRP A 78 -0.22 12.55 11.00
C TRP A 78 0.72 11.43 10.53
N ILE A 79 1.89 11.30 11.17
CA ILE A 79 2.84 10.20 10.91
C ILE A 79 2.16 8.86 11.18
N ASN A 80 1.54 8.72 12.36
CA ASN A 80 0.84 7.50 12.76
C ASN A 80 -0.36 7.20 11.85
N GLY A 81 -1.13 8.22 11.47
CA GLY A 81 -2.25 8.08 10.54
C GLY A 81 -1.81 7.58 9.16
N HIS A 82 -0.73 8.16 8.61
CA HIS A 82 -0.13 7.70 7.36
C HIS A 82 0.37 6.24 7.47
N ALA A 83 1.10 5.91 8.53
CA ALA A 83 1.62 4.56 8.77
C ALA A 83 0.48 3.54 8.93
N ALA A 84 -0.57 3.87 9.68
CA ALA A 84 -1.73 3.01 9.88
C ALA A 84 -2.50 2.77 8.58
N ALA A 85 -2.75 3.81 7.78
CA ALA A 85 -3.41 3.69 6.48
C ALA A 85 -2.60 2.80 5.52
N SER A 86 -1.27 3.00 5.49
CA SER A 86 -0.36 2.22 4.64
C SER A 86 -0.30 0.75 5.06
N LEU A 87 -0.19 0.46 6.36
CA LEU A 87 -0.23 -0.89 6.90
C LEU A 87 -1.58 -1.57 6.59
N ALA A 88 -2.69 -0.87 6.82
CA ALA A 88 -4.03 -1.40 6.53
C ALA A 88 -4.19 -1.72 5.03
N ALA A 89 -3.67 -0.86 4.15
CA ALA A 89 -3.64 -1.13 2.70
C ALA A 89 -2.83 -2.40 2.38
N THR A 90 -1.62 -2.52 2.93
CA THR A 90 -0.77 -3.71 2.75
C THR A 90 -1.47 -4.98 3.25
N LEU A 91 -2.16 -4.93 4.38
CA LEU A 91 -2.94 -6.06 4.90
C LEU A 91 -4.12 -6.44 3.99
N CYS A 92 -4.80 -5.45 3.38
CA CYS A 92 -5.85 -5.71 2.39
C CYS A 92 -5.28 -6.48 1.18
N TYR A 93 -4.17 -6.02 0.61
CA TYR A 93 -3.51 -6.72 -0.50
C TYR A 93 -2.90 -8.07 -0.07
N GLY A 94 -2.42 -8.20 1.16
CA GLY A 94 -2.00 -9.48 1.74
C GLY A 94 -3.16 -10.46 1.83
N ARG A 95 -4.37 -9.97 2.15
CA ARG A 95 -5.60 -10.77 2.15
C ARG A 95 -6.00 -11.20 0.74
N VAL A 96 -5.94 -10.30 -0.24
CA VAL A 96 -6.12 -10.61 -1.68
C VAL A 96 -5.18 -11.74 -2.10
N TRP A 97 -3.90 -11.64 -1.77
CA TRP A 97 -2.89 -12.66 -2.07
C TRP A 97 -3.23 -14.00 -1.40
N LEU A 98 -3.59 -13.98 -0.12
CA LEU A 98 -3.93 -15.19 0.63
C LEU A 98 -5.17 -15.89 0.06
N MET A 99 -6.22 -15.14 -0.29
CA MET A 99 -7.42 -15.69 -0.94
C MET A 99 -7.06 -16.38 -2.24
N ARG A 100 -6.29 -15.71 -3.10
CA ARG A 100 -5.87 -16.25 -4.39
C ARG A 100 -4.99 -17.49 -4.26
N ARG A 101 -4.10 -17.54 -3.26
CA ARG A 101 -3.24 -18.70 -2.99
C ARG A 101 -4.03 -19.90 -2.47
N ARG A 102 -5.08 -19.70 -1.67
CA ARG A 102 -5.87 -20.77 -1.06
C ARG A 102 -6.96 -21.32 -1.98
N GLN A 103 -7.44 -20.52 -2.93
CA GLN A 103 -8.61 -20.85 -3.74
C GLN A 103 -8.36 -20.52 -5.21
N PRO A 104 -7.79 -21.45 -6.00
CA PRO A 104 -7.57 -21.25 -7.43
C PRO A 104 -8.87 -21.00 -8.23
N GLY A 105 -10.00 -21.51 -7.73
CA GLY A 105 -11.34 -21.30 -8.29
C GLY A 105 -12.08 -20.06 -7.75
N LEU A 106 -11.39 -19.17 -7.03
CA LEU A 106 -11.91 -17.94 -6.41
C LEU A 106 -12.93 -17.15 -7.28
N LEU A 107 -12.70 -17.11 -8.60
CA LEU A 107 -13.47 -16.28 -9.52
C LEU A 107 -14.78 -16.92 -10.00
N THR A 108 -14.98 -18.22 -9.78
CA THR A 108 -16.21 -18.94 -10.21
C THR A 108 -17.35 -18.79 -9.21
N ASP A 109 -17.05 -18.66 -7.92
CA ASP A 109 -18.02 -18.39 -6.85
C ASP A 109 -18.27 -16.87 -6.72
N SER A 110 -19.53 -16.46 -6.89
CA SER A 110 -19.94 -15.05 -6.84
C SER A 110 -19.66 -14.39 -5.48
N THR A 111 -19.79 -15.11 -4.38
CA THR A 111 -19.56 -14.59 -3.02
C THR A 111 -18.07 -14.36 -2.79
N GLN A 112 -17.25 -15.34 -3.14
CA GLN A 112 -15.79 -15.26 -2.98
C GLN A 112 -15.18 -14.20 -3.90
N ARG A 113 -15.66 -14.12 -5.14
CA ARG A 113 -15.30 -13.06 -6.09
C ARG A 113 -15.65 -11.67 -5.55
N ASN A 114 -16.85 -11.48 -5.01
CA ASN A 114 -17.26 -10.18 -4.47
C ASN A 114 -16.42 -9.79 -3.25
N ALA A 115 -16.09 -10.74 -2.36
CA ALA A 115 -15.18 -10.50 -1.25
C ALA A 115 -13.78 -10.11 -1.74
N TYR A 116 -13.24 -10.81 -2.74
CA TYR A 116 -11.94 -10.52 -3.34
C TYR A 116 -11.88 -9.12 -3.97
N LEU A 117 -12.94 -8.73 -4.68
CA LEU A 117 -13.09 -7.37 -5.20
C LEU A 117 -13.19 -6.33 -4.09
N GLY A 118 -13.95 -6.63 -3.02
CA GLY A 118 -14.07 -5.77 -1.85
C GLY A 118 -12.71 -5.45 -1.22
N TRP A 119 -11.84 -6.45 -1.07
CA TRP A 119 -10.48 -6.26 -0.56
C TRP A 119 -9.59 -5.45 -1.50
N HIS A 120 -9.71 -5.61 -2.81
CA HIS A 120 -9.03 -4.76 -3.79
C HIS A 120 -9.49 -3.30 -3.68
N VAL A 121 -10.79 -3.04 -3.60
CA VAL A 121 -11.35 -1.69 -3.47
C VAL A 121 -10.92 -1.04 -2.15
N ALA A 122 -11.01 -1.78 -1.04
CA ALA A 122 -10.52 -1.30 0.25
C ALA A 122 -9.02 -0.96 0.21
N GLY A 123 -8.21 -1.83 -0.40
CA GLY A 123 -6.79 -1.58 -0.62
C GLY A 123 -6.51 -0.31 -1.43
N ILE A 124 -7.24 -0.09 -2.53
CA ILE A 124 -7.14 1.14 -3.34
C ILE A 124 -7.44 2.38 -2.49
N VAL A 125 -8.57 2.39 -1.79
CA VAL A 125 -8.99 3.54 -0.98
C VAL A 125 -7.94 3.87 0.08
N LEU A 126 -7.44 2.86 0.77
CA LEU A 126 -6.41 3.02 1.80
C LEU A 126 -5.05 3.45 1.21
N LEU A 127 -4.67 2.98 0.02
CA LEU A 127 -3.46 3.45 -0.68
C LEU A 127 -3.58 4.92 -1.08
N VAL A 128 -4.72 5.34 -1.61
CA VAL A 128 -4.95 6.75 -1.99
C VAL A 128 -4.93 7.64 -0.75
N LEU A 129 -5.63 7.23 0.32
CA LEU A 129 -5.61 7.94 1.60
C LEU A 129 -4.21 8.01 2.19
N GLY A 130 -3.50 6.88 2.25
CA GLY A 130 -2.13 6.80 2.75
C GLY A 130 -1.18 7.67 1.94
N GLY A 131 -1.28 7.64 0.61
CA GLY A 131 -0.49 8.50 -0.29
C GLY A 131 -0.78 9.98 -0.10
N TRP A 132 -2.05 10.37 0.10
CA TRP A 132 -2.42 11.76 0.39
C TRP A 132 -1.88 12.23 1.75
N LEU A 133 -2.02 11.41 2.80
CA LEU A 133 -1.45 11.69 4.13
C LEU A 133 0.07 11.83 4.05
N GLY A 134 0.75 10.92 3.34
CA GLY A 134 2.19 10.98 3.10
C GLY A 134 2.59 12.25 2.35
N GLY A 135 1.79 12.65 1.36
CA GLY A 135 1.92 13.94 0.69
C GLY A 135 1.91 15.11 1.69
N ARG A 136 0.91 15.20 2.57
CA ARG A 136 0.87 16.28 3.59
C ARG A 136 2.10 16.28 4.48
N LEU A 137 2.59 15.12 4.92
CA LEU A 137 3.82 15.02 5.71
C LEU A 137 5.00 15.69 5.00
N VAL A 138 5.16 15.44 3.70
CA VAL A 138 6.25 16.01 2.92
C VAL A 138 6.01 17.48 2.55
N PHE A 139 4.78 17.83 2.12
CA PHE A 139 4.46 19.15 1.56
C PHE A 139 4.12 20.22 2.61
N GLU A 140 3.48 19.86 3.71
CA GLU A 140 3.01 20.81 4.73
C GLU A 140 3.89 20.79 5.98
N PHE A 141 4.30 19.60 6.43
CA PHE A 141 5.10 19.43 7.66
C PHE A 141 6.61 19.39 7.39
N ASN A 142 7.04 19.50 6.13
CA ASN A 142 8.44 19.44 5.68
C ASN A 142 9.19 18.18 6.15
N LEU A 143 8.46 17.10 6.44
CA LEU A 143 9.07 15.82 6.81
C LEU A 143 9.56 15.09 5.56
N GLY A 144 10.81 14.66 5.60
CA GLY A 144 11.42 13.95 4.47
C GLY A 144 11.86 14.85 3.31
N ARG A 145 11.99 16.16 3.56
CA ARG A 145 12.68 17.13 2.70
C ARG A 145 14.02 17.53 3.29
N LEU A 146 14.88 18.08 2.43
CA LEU A 146 16.15 18.72 2.79
C LEU A 146 15.91 19.97 3.65
#